data_AF-A0A349A0C1-F1
#
_entry.id   AF-A0A349A0C1-F1
#
_cell.length_a   1.000
_cell.length_b   1.000
_cell.length_c   1.000
_cell.angle_alpha   90.00
_cell.angle_beta   90.00
_cell.angle_gamma   90.00
#
_symmetry.space_group_name_H-M   'P 1'
#
loop_
_entity.id
_entity.type
_entity.pdbx_description
1 polymer ?
#
loop_
_entity_poly.entity_id
_entity_poly.type
_entity_poly.pdbx_seq_one_letter_code
_entity_poly.pdbx_strand_id
1 'polypeptide(L)'
;MGEFLLVLALFDFDGTISFRDSFGDFIRFVVGPWRFWCGVVCLIPVITAFIFGIVKAWRAKELMAIYFFRGWNAKEFKQLAYNYSLQRLPRIVRPIALERIWEHKRRGDTVVVVTASIDLWLR
;
A
#
# COMPACT_ATOMS: atom_id res chain seq x y z
N MET A 1 12.98 22.17 -34.43
CA MET A 1 13.34 21.65 -33.10
C MET A 1 12.09 21.00 -32.55
N GLY A 2 11.98 19.68 -32.64
CA GLY A 2 10.76 18.97 -32.24
C GLY A 2 10.55 19.09 -30.73
N GLU A 3 9.34 19.45 -30.32
CA GLU A 3 8.94 19.35 -28.92
C GLU A 3 9.11 17.89 -28.48
N PHE A 4 10.07 17.63 -27.59
CA PHE A 4 10.10 16.38 -26.85
C PHE A 4 8.88 16.39 -25.94
N LEU A 5 7.78 15.79 -26.40
CA LEU A 5 6.62 15.52 -25.57
C LEU A 5 7.06 14.56 -24.46
N LEU A 6 7.20 15.09 -23.25
CA LEU A 6 7.53 14.31 -22.06
C LEU A 6 6.26 13.54 -21.65
N VAL A 7 6.19 12.27 -22.05
CA VAL A 7 5.07 11.39 -21.71
C VAL A 7 5.21 10.95 -20.25
N LEU A 8 4.13 11.13 -19.48
CA LEU A 8 4.03 10.74 -18.08
C LEU A 8 3.04 9.58 -17.95
N ALA A 9 3.52 8.44 -17.42
CA ALA A 9 2.71 7.28 -17.12
C ALA A 9 2.50 7.18 -15.60
N LEU A 10 1.26 7.46 -15.16
CA LEU A 10 0.87 7.44 -13.76
C LEU A 10 0.24 6.10 -13.41
N PHE A 11 0.76 5.44 -12.38
CA PHE A 11 0.22 4.18 -11.87
C PHE A 11 -0.22 4.33 -10.43
N ASP A 12 -1.46 3.96 -10.14
CA ASP A 12 -1.85 3.65 -8.77
C ASP A 12 -1.17 2.34 -8.29
N PHE A 13 -0.98 2.18 -6.99
CA PHE A 13 -0.37 0.97 -6.42
C PHE A 13 -1.42 -0.04 -5.97
N ASP A 14 -2.23 0.31 -4.98
CA ASP A 14 -3.12 -0.63 -4.29
C ASP A 14 -4.30 -1.03 -5.17
N GLY A 15 -4.33 -2.28 -5.63
CA GLY A 15 -5.37 -2.79 -6.52
C GLY A 15 -5.05 -2.61 -8.01
N THR A 16 -4.08 -1.76 -8.34
CA THR A 16 -3.58 -1.53 -9.71
C THR A 16 -2.26 -2.27 -9.96
N ILE A 17 -1.15 -1.84 -9.34
CA ILE A 17 0.12 -2.57 -9.38
C ILE A 17 0.07 -3.83 -8.52
N SER A 18 -0.69 -3.82 -7.43
CA SER A 18 -0.83 -4.96 -6.52
C SER A 18 -2.17 -5.69 -6.69
N PHE A 19 -2.21 -6.97 -6.30
CA PHE A 19 -3.44 -7.77 -6.23
C PHE A 19 -4.34 -7.41 -5.04
N ARG A 20 -3.83 -6.68 -4.05
CA ARG A 20 -4.51 -6.39 -2.78
C ARG A 20 -3.97 -5.12 -2.14
N ASP A 21 -4.76 -4.52 -1.24
CA ASP A 21 -4.32 -3.39 -0.43
C ASP A 21 -3.10 -3.76 0.43
N SER A 22 -2.03 -2.98 0.28
CA SER A 22 -0.74 -3.17 0.94
C SER A 22 -0.76 -2.83 2.42
N PHE A 23 -1.66 -1.94 2.86
CA PHE A 23 -1.79 -1.58 4.27
C PHE A 23 -2.29 -2.76 5.11
N GLY A 24 -3.38 -3.41 4.66
CA GLY A 24 -3.89 -4.62 5.31
C GLY A 24 -2.92 -5.79 5.25
N ASP A 25 -2.25 -6.00 4.11
CA ASP A 25 -1.25 -7.08 3.96
C ASP A 25 0.00 -6.82 4.82
N PHE A 26 0.42 -5.56 4.97
CA PHE A 26 1.50 -5.15 5.88
C PHE A 26 1.15 -5.43 7.34
N ILE A 27 -0.03 -5.00 7.82
CA ILE A 27 -0.46 -5.29 9.20
C ILE A 27 -0.43 -6.80 9.42
N ARG A 28 -1.04 -7.58 8.50
CA ARG A 28 -1.08 -9.04 8.61
C ARG A 28 0.30 -9.68 8.64
N PHE A 29 1.24 -9.19 7.83
CA PHE A 29 2.62 -9.67 7.84
C PHE A 29 3.30 -9.44 9.19
N VAL A 30 3.09 -8.25 9.75
CA VAL A 30 3.79 -7.79 10.96
C VAL A 30 3.19 -8.36 12.25
N VAL A 31 1.86 -8.37 12.41
CA VAL A 31 1.19 -8.83 13.64
C VAL A 31 0.79 -10.31 13.59
N GLY A 32 0.89 -10.92 12.41
CA GLY A 32 0.44 -12.29 12.14
C GLY A 32 -1.06 -12.41 11.85
N PRO A 33 -1.50 -13.51 11.23
CA PRO A 33 -2.87 -13.68 10.74
C PRO A 33 -3.92 -13.70 11.86
N TRP A 34 -3.60 -14.29 13.02
CA TRP A 34 -4.53 -14.38 14.14
C TRP A 34 -4.86 -13.00 14.71
N ARG A 35 -3.84 -12.23 15.10
CA ARG A 35 -4.03 -10.88 15.66
C ARG A 35 -4.64 -9.93 14.65
N PHE A 36 -4.29 -10.07 13.37
CA PHE A 36 -4.91 -9.31 12.28
C PHE A 36 -6.43 -9.51 12.24
N TRP A 37 -6.90 -10.76 12.16
CA TRP A 37 -8.35 -11.02 12.07
C TRP A 37 -9.09 -10.65 13.35
N CYS A 38 -8.52 -10.91 14.53
CA CYS A 38 -9.10 -10.41 15.79
C CYS A 38 -9.25 -8.88 15.77
N GLY A 39 -8.22 -8.16 15.30
CA GLY A 39 -8.28 -6.71 15.18
C GLY A 39 -9.30 -6.22 14.16
N VAL A 40 -9.42 -6.90 13.01
CA VAL A 40 -10.47 -6.62 12.02
C VAL A 40 -11.85 -6.76 12.64
N VAL A 41 -12.08 -7.82 13.43
CA VAL A 41 -13.35 -8.02 14.15
C VAL A 41 -13.60 -6.89 15.16
N CYS A 42 -12.60 -6.51 15.95
CA CYS A 42 -12.72 -5.37 16.88
C CYS A 42 -12.99 -4.04 16.17
N LEU A 43 -12.52 -3.88 14.94
CA LEU A 43 -12.66 -2.67 14.13
C LEU A 43 -13.88 -2.67 13.21
N ILE A 44 -14.77 -3.67 13.30
CA ILE A 44 -16.01 -3.73 12.50
C ILE A 44 -16.78 -2.41 12.53
N PRO A 45 -17.02 -1.73 13.68
CA PRO A 45 -17.74 -0.46 13.69
C PRO A 45 -17.08 0.65 12.87
N VAL A 46 -15.75 0.68 12.82
CA VAL A 46 -14.98 1.65 12.02
C VAL A 46 -15.06 1.31 10.53
N ILE A 47 -14.93 0.02 10.21
CA ILE A 47 -15.00 -0.49 8.83
C ILE A 47 -16.41 -0.26 8.26
N THR A 48 -17.47 -0.53 9.02
CA THR A 48 -18.85 -0.27 8.60
C THR A 48 -19.09 1.22 8.41
N ALA A 49 -18.63 2.08 9.33
CA ALA A 49 -18.74 3.53 9.17
C ALA A 49 -18.02 4.04 7.93
N PHE A 50 -16.87 3.45 7.57
CA PHE A 50 -16.18 3.74 6.30
C PHE A 50 -17.00 3.29 5.08
N ILE A 51 -17.53 2.07 5.09
CA ILE A 51 -18.35 1.53 3.99
C ILE A 51 -19.59 2.39 3.74
N PHE A 52 -20.24 2.89 4.80
CA PHE A 52 -21.38 3.81 4.68
C PHE A 52 -20.99 5.26 4.38
N GLY A 53 -19.71 5.55 4.16
CA GLY A 53 -19.23 6.90 3.84
C GLY A 53 -19.27 7.89 5.01
N ILE A 54 -19.57 7.42 6.23
CA ILE A 54 -19.59 8.25 7.45
C ILE A 54 -18.17 8.69 7.81
N VAL A 55 -17.18 7.80 7.57
CA VAL A 55 -15.76 8.06 7.83
C VAL A 55 -14.98 7.99 6.52
N LYS A 56 -14.07 8.94 6.30
CA LYS A 56 -13.19 8.94 5.12
C LYS A 56 -12.12 7.84 5.21
N ALA A 57 -11.66 7.34 4.06
CA ALA A 57 -10.65 6.27 3.98
C ALA A 57 -9.38 6.55 4.81
N TRP A 58 -8.85 7.79 4.76
CA TRP A 58 -7.67 8.17 5.53
C TRP A 58 -7.89 8.03 7.05
N ARG A 59 -9.07 8.41 7.54
CA ARG A 59 -9.40 8.36 8.97
C ARG A 59 -9.64 6.93 9.42
N ALA A 60 -10.24 6.09 8.58
CA ALA A 60 -10.34 4.66 8.84
C ALA A 60 -8.96 4.01 8.95
N LYS A 61 -8.06 4.27 7.98
CA LYS A 61 -6.67 3.76 8.00
C LYS A 61 -5.90 4.27 9.23
N GLU A 62 -6.09 5.52 9.63
CA GLU A 62 -5.49 6.07 10.86
C GLU A 62 -5.97 5.33 12.12
N LEU A 63 -7.27 5.12 12.28
CA LEU A 63 -7.83 4.38 13.42
C LEU A 63 -7.34 2.93 13.47
N MET A 64 -7.25 2.27 12.30
CA MET A 64 -6.65 0.94 12.20
C MET A 64 -5.17 0.95 12.60
N ALA A 65 -4.39 1.92 12.13
CA ALA A 65 -2.98 2.05 12.47
C ALA A 65 -2.79 2.28 13.98
N ILE A 66 -3.61 3.13 14.61
CA ILE A 66 -3.60 3.33 16.06
C ILE A 66 -3.92 2.02 16.77
N TYR A 67 -4.94 1.27 16.34
CA TYR A 67 -5.29 0.00 16.97
C TYR A 67 -4.14 -1.01 16.94
N PHE A 68 -3.46 -1.18 15.80
CA PHE A 68 -2.43 -2.20 15.64
C PHE A 68 -1.05 -1.78 16.13
N PHE A 69 -0.70 -0.49 16.03
CA PHE A 69 0.68 -0.02 16.19
C PHE A 69 0.87 1.00 17.31
N ARG A 70 -0.16 1.36 18.07
CA ARG A 70 -0.01 2.28 19.21
C ARG A 70 1.04 1.75 20.19
N GLY A 71 2.00 2.61 20.53
CA GLY A 71 3.09 2.30 21.47
C GLY A 71 4.28 1.58 20.83
N TRP A 72 4.27 1.33 19.52
CA TRP A 72 5.40 0.69 18.84
C TRP A 72 6.60 1.63 18.70
N ASN A 73 7.80 1.06 18.76
CA ASN A 73 9.02 1.81 18.51
C ASN A 73 9.12 2.15 17.01
N ALA A 74 9.34 3.44 16.69
CA ALA A 74 9.41 3.91 15.32
C ALA A 74 10.57 3.29 14.51
N LYS A 75 11.71 2.98 15.16
CA LYS A 75 12.86 2.34 14.49
C LYS A 75 12.53 0.88 14.12
N GLU A 76 11.91 0.15 15.04
CA GLU A 76 11.47 -1.23 14.80
C GLU A 76 10.39 -1.28 13.70
N PHE A 77 9.43 -0.35 13.74
CA PHE A 77 8.42 -0.24 12.69
C PHE A 77 9.03 -0.01 11.30
N LYS A 78 10.03 0.88 11.19
CA LYS A 78 10.78 1.11 9.95
C LYS A 78 11.50 -0.13 9.47
N GLN A 79 12.13 -0.89 10.37
CA GLN A 79 12.79 -2.15 9.99
C GLN A 79 11.78 -3.18 9.48
N LEU A 80 10.61 -3.28 10.11
CA LEU A 80 9.54 -4.18 9.67
C LEU A 80 8.95 -3.79 8.31
N ALA A 81 8.77 -2.49 8.06
CA ALA A 81 8.37 -1.96 6.76
C ALA A 81 9.38 -2.29 5.66
N TYR A 82 10.68 -2.15 5.95
CA TYR A 82 11.74 -2.55 5.03
C TYR A 82 11.72 -4.05 4.73
N ASN A 83 11.59 -4.88 5.78
CA ASN A 83 11.50 -6.33 5.62
C ASN A 83 10.27 -6.73 4.79
N TYR A 84 9.13 -6.04 4.97
CA TYR A 84 7.94 -6.24 4.16
C TYR A 84 8.18 -5.89 2.68
N SER A 85 8.82 -4.74 2.40
CA SER A 85 9.18 -4.29 1.05
C SER A 85 9.98 -5.37 0.31
N LEU A 86 10.97 -5.97 0.99
CA LEU A 86 11.82 -6.99 0.37
C LEU A 86 11.16 -8.38 0.24
N GLN A 87 10.47 -8.84 1.29
CA GLN A 87 10.09 -10.25 1.40
C GLN A 87 8.65 -10.52 0.96
N ARG A 88 7.77 -9.53 1.12
CA ARG A 88 6.32 -9.72 1.00
C ARG A 88 5.72 -8.93 -0.15
N LEU A 89 6.12 -7.67 -0.32
CA LEU A 89 5.60 -6.81 -1.38
C LEU A 89 5.72 -7.44 -2.79
N PRO A 90 6.85 -8.08 -3.20
CA PRO A 90 6.96 -8.67 -4.53
C PRO A 90 5.95 -9.80 -4.79
N ARG A 91 5.45 -10.44 -3.72
CA ARG A 91 4.47 -11.54 -3.83
C ARG A 91 3.05 -11.05 -4.08
N ILE A 92 2.79 -9.76 -3.87
CA ILE A 92 1.47 -9.16 -4.09
C ILE A 92 1.44 -8.27 -5.34
N VAL A 93 2.57 -8.07 -6.02
CA VAL A 93 2.66 -7.30 -7.26
C VAL A 93 2.12 -8.13 -8.43
N ARG A 94 1.35 -7.49 -9.32
CA ARG A 94 0.80 -8.09 -10.53
C ARG A 94 1.87 -8.14 -11.63
N PRO A 95 2.19 -9.32 -12.19
CA PRO A 95 3.14 -9.43 -13.29
C PRO A 95 2.78 -8.56 -14.51
N ILE A 96 1.49 -8.49 -14.85
CA ILE A 96 0.98 -7.67 -15.96
C ILE A 96 1.21 -6.17 -15.72
N ALA A 97 1.06 -5.70 -14.47
CA ALA A 97 1.33 -4.30 -14.15
C ALA A 97 2.82 -3.97 -14.31
N LEU A 98 3.71 -4.90 -13.90
CA LEU A 98 5.14 -4.75 -14.13
C LEU A 98 5.46 -4.70 -15.62
N GLU A 99 4.88 -5.59 -16.43
CA GLU A 99 5.09 -5.58 -17.88
C GLU A 99 4.72 -4.23 -18.49
N ARG A 100 3.57 -3.64 -18.13
CA ARG A 100 3.17 -2.30 -18.58
C ARG A 100 4.14 -1.22 -18.13
N ILE A 101 4.57 -1.24 -16.88
CA ILE A 101 5.59 -0.31 -16.38
C ILE A 101 6.88 -0.41 -17.21
N TRP A 102 7.32 -1.63 -17.52
CA TRP A 102 8.51 -1.86 -18.35
C TRP A 102 8.32 -1.38 -19.79
N GLU A 103 7.13 -1.54 -20.38
CA GLU A 103 6.82 -0.99 -21.69
C GLU A 103 6.97 0.53 -21.73
N HIS A 104 6.37 1.25 -20.77
CA HIS A 104 6.50 2.70 -20.66
C HIS A 104 7.96 3.12 -20.45
N LYS A 105 8.69 2.45 -19.56
CA LYS A 105 10.13 2.69 -19.37
C LYS A 105 10.94 2.50 -20.65
N ARG A 106 10.67 1.45 -21.43
CA ARG A 106 11.36 1.19 -22.72
C ARG A 106 11.04 2.23 -23.79
N ARG A 107 9.88 2.87 -23.74
CA ARG A 107 9.49 3.97 -24.66
C ARG A 107 10.16 5.30 -24.32
N GLY A 108 10.77 5.42 -23.14
CA GLY A 108 11.33 6.68 -22.64
C GLY A 108 10.34 7.52 -21.83
N ASP A 109 9.18 6.95 -21.47
CA ASP A 109 8.17 7.65 -20.67
C ASP A 109 8.66 7.79 -19.22
N THR A 110 8.28 8.89 -18.58
CA THR A 110 8.46 9.06 -17.13
C THR A 110 7.38 8.26 -16.42
N VAL A 111 7.78 7.26 -15.63
CA VAL A 111 6.85 6.44 -14.85
C VAL A 111 6.80 6.94 -13.40
N VAL A 112 5.61 7.25 -12.91
CA VAL A 112 5.37 7.69 -11.53
C VAL A 112 4.32 6.81 -10.88
N VAL A 113 4.61 6.30 -9.69
CA VAL A 113 3.63 5.63 -8.84
C VAL A 113 2.97 6.68 -7.94
N VAL A 114 1.64 6.82 -8.06
CA VAL A 114 0.83 7.76 -7.28
C VAL A 114 -0.07 6.95 -6.37
N THR A 115 0.15 6.99 -5.06
CA THR A 115 -0.54 6.08 -4.14
C THR A 115 -0.88 6.73 -2.80
N ALA A 116 -1.95 6.23 -2.19
CA ALA A 116 -2.35 6.55 -0.82
C ALA A 116 -1.75 5.57 0.22
N SER A 117 -0.98 4.57 -0.20
CA SER A 117 -0.24 3.70 0.72
C SER A 117 0.90 4.48 1.40
N ILE A 118 1.36 3.99 2.54
CA ILE A 118 2.48 4.62 3.24
C ILE A 118 3.77 4.37 2.47
N ASP A 119 4.54 5.43 2.27
CA ASP A 119 5.79 5.41 1.50
C ASP A 119 6.84 4.47 2.10
N LEU A 120 6.82 4.28 3.41
CA LEU A 120 7.84 3.55 4.16
C LEU A 120 8.08 2.11 3.68
N TRP A 121 7.06 1.43 3.17
CA TRP A 121 7.16 0.06 2.65
C TRP A 121 7.07 -0.05 1.14
N LEU A 122 6.93 1.08 0.43
CA LEU A 122 7.00 1.15 -1.03
C LEU A 122 8.33 1.74 -1.54
N ARG A 123 9.25 2.01 -0.60
CA ARG A 123 10.64 2.39 -0.88
C ARG A 123 11.54 1.18 -1.03
#